data_AF-A0A1Q3C4T3-F1
#
_entry.id   AF-A0A1Q3C4T3-F1
#
_cell.length_a   1.000
_cell.length_b   1.000
_cell.length_c   1.000
_cell.angle_alpha   90.00
_cell.angle_beta   90.00
_cell.angle_gamma   90.00
#
_symmetry.space_group_name_H-M   'P 1'
#
loop_
_entity.id
_entity.type
_entity.pdbx_description
1 polymer ?
#
loop_
_entity_poly.entity_id
_entity_poly.type
_entity_poly.pdbx_seq_one_letter_code
_entity_poly.pdbx_strand_id
1 'polypeptide(L)'
;MNEIEILNVSSKLSIDSLEENEKLKIEIDALKKTFSKFSNSSDKLDNLLGLQRCVFDKAGLGYEEMKNVKHFQNFFIKKSEPKMSCNYCGRLGHVSTSCLYRNNRYYGKTRKIWVPKGTFVTNTQGPKFIWVPKV
;
A
#
# COMPACT_ATOMS: atom_id res chain seq x y z
N MET A 1 -63.51 11.96 36.16
CA MET A 1 -62.39 11.92 35.20
C MET A 1 -63.01 11.79 33.82
N ASN A 2 -62.69 12.67 32.88
CA ASN A 2 -63.41 12.77 31.61
C ASN A 2 -62.88 11.72 30.63
N GLU A 3 -63.67 10.72 30.23
CA GLU A 3 -63.23 9.60 29.39
C GLU A 3 -62.63 10.07 28.05
N ILE A 4 -63.13 11.20 27.53
CA ILE A 4 -62.64 11.83 26.30
C ILE A 4 -61.19 12.31 26.45
N GLU A 5 -60.81 12.85 27.63
CA GLU A 5 -59.43 13.30 27.89
C GLU A 5 -58.47 12.12 27.95
N ILE A 6 -58.89 11.01 28.56
CA ILE A 6 -58.09 9.77 28.65
C ILE A 6 -57.83 9.20 27.24
N LEU A 7 -58.86 9.15 26.39
CA LEU A 7 -58.75 8.66 25.01
C LEU A 7 -57.82 9.54 24.16
N ASN A 8 -57.86 10.86 24.35
CA ASN A 8 -56.99 11.79 23.61
C ASN A 8 -55.52 11.64 24.02
N VAL A 9 -55.23 11.50 25.32
CA VAL A 9 -53.87 11.23 25.81
C VAL A 9 -53.34 9.89 25.30
N SER A 10 -54.17 8.84 25.33
CA SER A 10 -53.82 7.51 24.81
C SER A 10 -53.51 7.54 23.31
N SER A 11 -54.33 8.25 22.54
CA SER A 11 -54.14 8.41 21.09
C SER A 11 -52.85 9.15 20.77
N LYS A 12 -52.52 10.19 21.54
CA LYS A 12 -51.28 10.95 21.36
C LYS A 12 -50.03 10.12 21.68
N LEU A 13 -50.06 9.38 22.79
CA LEU A 13 -48.97 8.46 23.15
C LEU A 13 -48.75 7.39 22.08
N SER A 14 -49.83 6.88 21.49
CA SER A 14 -49.76 5.88 20.42
C SER A 14 -49.08 6.46 19.16
N ILE A 15 -49.42 7.68 18.76
CA ILE A 15 -48.80 8.36 17.61
C ILE A 15 -47.31 8.61 17.87
N ASP A 16 -46.95 9.14 19.05
CA ASP A 16 -45.57 9.40 19.41
C ASP A 16 -44.73 8.10 19.37
N SER A 17 -45.30 6.98 19.86
CA SER A 17 -44.65 5.66 19.83
C SER A 17 -44.47 5.10 18.41
N LEU A 18 -45.38 5.40 17.49
CA LEU A 18 -45.27 4.99 16.09
C LEU A 18 -44.13 5.75 15.39
N GLU A 19 -44.04 7.06 15.63
CA GLU A 19 -43.00 7.90 15.03
C GLU A 19 -41.60 7.50 15.53
N GLU A 20 -41.45 7.18 16.82
CA GLU A 20 -40.19 6.68 17.38
C GLU A 20 -39.80 5.33 16.75
N ASN A 21 -40.75 4.42 16.57
CA ASN A 21 -40.50 3.12 15.94
C ASN A 21 -40.03 3.25 14.48
N GLU A 22 -40.55 4.22 13.72
CA GLU A 22 -40.09 4.49 12.36
C GLU A 22 -38.64 5.00 12.35
N LYS A 23 -38.29 5.93 13.25
CA LYS A 23 -36.90 6.43 13.40
C LYS A 23 -35.94 5.29 13.75
N LEU A 24 -36.30 4.45 14.72
CA LEU A 24 -35.50 3.31 15.13
C LEU A 24 -35.27 2.31 13.99
N LYS A 25 -36.26 2.06 13.13
CA LYS A 25 -36.09 1.18 11.95
C LYS A 25 -35.06 1.73 10.98
N ILE A 26 -35.04 3.04 10.74
CA ILE A 26 -34.07 3.70 9.86
C ILE A 26 -32.65 3.58 10.45
N GLU A 27 -32.50 3.83 11.74
CA GLU A 27 -31.21 3.69 12.44
C GLU A 27 -30.68 2.26 12.40
N ILE A 28 -31.56 1.26 12.60
CA ILE A 28 -31.20 -0.16 12.52
C ILE A 28 -30.70 -0.52 11.11
N ASP A 29 -31.35 -0.04 10.05
CA ASP A 29 -30.90 -0.31 8.67
C ASP A 29 -29.52 0.31 8.39
N ALA A 30 -29.33 1.57 8.83
CA ALA A 30 -28.05 2.25 8.73
C ALA A 30 -26.95 1.51 9.49
N LEU A 31 -27.23 1.08 10.72
CA LEU A 31 -26.31 0.32 11.57
C LEU A 31 -25.96 -1.04 10.97
N LYS A 32 -26.94 -1.75 10.40
CA LYS A 32 -26.71 -3.03 9.73
C LYS A 32 -25.79 -2.87 8.51
N LYS A 33 -25.95 -1.77 7.77
CA LYS A 33 -25.08 -1.44 6.62
C LYS A 33 -23.65 -1.08 7.06
N THR A 34 -23.47 -0.37 8.16
CA THR A 34 -22.12 -0.08 8.69
C THR A 34 -21.47 -1.35 9.26
N PHE A 35 -22.22 -2.17 9.98
CA PHE A 35 -21.74 -3.42 10.56
C PHE A 35 -21.29 -4.42 9.48
N SER A 36 -22.07 -4.59 8.40
CA SER A 36 -21.67 -5.48 7.30
C SER A 36 -20.37 -5.02 6.62
N LYS A 37 -20.17 -3.71 6.42
CA LYS A 37 -18.89 -3.17 5.91
C LYS A 37 -17.74 -3.43 6.90
N PHE A 38 -17.97 -3.19 8.18
CA PHE A 38 -16.98 -3.44 9.23
C PHE A 38 -16.55 -4.91 9.28
N SER A 39 -17.52 -5.84 9.31
CA SER A 39 -17.26 -7.29 9.28
C SER A 39 -16.42 -7.68 8.05
N ASN A 40 -16.83 -7.23 6.86
CA ASN A 40 -16.08 -7.51 5.62
C ASN A 40 -14.65 -6.95 5.66
N SER A 41 -14.42 -5.81 6.30
CA SER A 41 -13.07 -5.25 6.47
C SER A 41 -12.26 -6.02 7.51
N SER A 42 -12.90 -6.47 8.60
CA SER A 42 -12.28 -7.30 9.63
C SER A 42 -11.81 -8.63 9.04
N ASP A 43 -12.68 -9.33 8.31
CA ASP A 43 -12.33 -10.61 7.68
C ASP A 43 -11.15 -10.48 6.72
N LYS A 44 -11.08 -9.36 5.97
CA LYS A 44 -9.94 -9.08 5.08
C LYS A 44 -8.65 -8.83 5.87
N LEU A 45 -8.74 -8.09 6.97
CA LEU A 45 -7.59 -7.85 7.85
C LEU A 45 -7.12 -9.16 8.51
N ASP A 46 -8.04 -9.98 9.01
CA ASP A 46 -7.73 -11.27 9.62
C ASP A 46 -7.11 -12.24 8.61
N ASN A 47 -7.57 -12.24 7.36
CA ASN A 47 -6.92 -13.00 6.29
C ASN A 47 -5.51 -12.48 5.99
N LEU A 48 -5.31 -11.15 5.92
CA LEU A 48 -3.99 -10.56 5.71
C LEU A 48 -3.02 -10.91 6.86
N LEU A 49 -3.46 -10.74 8.11
CA LEU A 49 -2.67 -11.00 9.31
C LEU A 49 -2.47 -12.50 9.55
N GLY A 50 -3.47 -13.33 9.25
CA GLY A 50 -3.37 -14.79 9.29
C GLY A 50 -2.32 -15.31 8.31
N LEU A 51 -2.21 -14.69 7.13
CA LEU A 51 -1.13 -14.95 6.17
C LEU A 51 0.23 -14.37 6.64
N GLN A 52 0.21 -13.31 7.45
CA GLN A 52 1.40 -12.63 7.96
C GLN A 52 1.97 -13.25 9.25
N ARG A 53 1.19 -14.03 10.00
CA ARG A 53 1.67 -14.78 11.17
C ARG A 53 2.57 -15.93 10.72
N CYS A 54 3.84 -15.62 10.50
CA CYS A 54 4.88 -16.64 10.50
C CYS A 54 4.84 -17.31 11.89
N VAL A 55 4.74 -18.64 11.94
CA VAL A 55 4.61 -19.44 13.18
C VAL A 55 5.73 -19.16 14.19
N PHE A 56 6.78 -18.45 13.76
CA PHE A 56 8.01 -18.15 14.47
C PHE A 56 8.03 -16.79 15.17
N ASP A 57 7.13 -15.85 14.86
CA ASP A 57 7.02 -14.54 15.56
C ASP A 57 6.23 -14.67 16.88
N LYS A 58 6.30 -15.83 17.53
CA LYS A 58 5.76 -16.01 18.89
C LYS A 58 6.78 -15.50 19.89
N ALA A 59 6.61 -14.26 20.36
CA ALA A 59 7.32 -13.77 21.54
C ALA A 59 6.40 -13.94 22.77
N GLY A 60 6.69 -14.93 23.61
CA GLY A 60 5.99 -15.17 24.87
C GLY A 60 6.95 -15.69 25.94
N LEU A 61 6.68 -15.38 27.21
CA LEU A 61 7.43 -15.91 28.35
C LEU A 61 7.31 -17.44 28.34
N GLY A 62 8.46 -18.13 28.22
CA GLY A 62 8.54 -19.59 28.09
C GLY A 62 8.63 -20.13 26.65
N TYR A 63 8.71 -19.27 25.63
CA TYR A 63 8.98 -19.71 24.26
C TYR A 63 10.48 -20.01 24.08
N GLU A 64 10.84 -21.29 24.00
CA GLU A 64 12.16 -21.72 23.53
C GLU A 64 12.14 -21.82 22.00
N GLU A 65 12.99 -21.02 21.34
CA GLU A 65 13.22 -21.15 19.89
C GLU A 65 13.67 -22.59 19.59
N MET A 66 12.80 -23.35 18.93
CA MET A 66 13.15 -24.72 18.54
C MET A 66 14.28 -24.68 17.51
N LYS A 67 15.43 -25.28 17.85
CA LYS A 67 16.69 -25.29 17.08
C LYS A 67 16.58 -25.79 15.61
N ASN A 68 15.44 -26.36 15.21
CA ASN A 68 15.20 -26.92 13.88
C ASN A 68 14.00 -26.28 13.16
N VAL A 69 13.64 -25.06 13.52
CA VAL A 69 12.67 -24.29 12.75
C VAL A 69 13.27 -23.98 11.38
N LYS A 70 12.74 -24.64 10.35
CA LYS A 70 13.00 -24.27 8.96
C LYS A 70 12.58 -22.81 8.79
N HIS A 71 13.55 -21.91 8.74
CA HIS A 71 13.33 -20.54 8.31
C HIS A 71 12.83 -20.60 6.87
N PHE A 72 11.51 -20.53 6.69
CA PHE A 72 10.96 -20.23 5.38
C PHE A 72 11.40 -18.80 5.08
N GLN A 73 12.39 -18.64 4.20
CA GLN A 73 12.76 -17.34 3.67
C GLN A 73 11.49 -16.70 3.10
N ASN A 74 11.01 -15.67 3.80
CA ASN A 74 9.96 -14.74 3.43
C ASN A 74 9.41 -14.97 2.01
N PHE A 75 8.29 -15.70 1.92
CA PHE A 75 7.46 -15.74 0.72
C PHE A 75 6.83 -14.36 0.40
N PHE A 76 7.05 -13.38 1.27
CA PHE A 76 6.68 -11.99 1.09
C PHE A 76 7.51 -11.35 0.00
N ILE A 77 7.06 -11.52 -1.25
CA ILE A 77 7.52 -10.83 -2.46
C ILE A 77 9.01 -11.11 -2.72
N LYS A 78 9.33 -11.80 -3.82
CA LYS A 78 10.71 -11.84 -4.33
C LYS A 78 11.24 -10.42 -4.24
N LYS A 79 12.25 -10.15 -3.39
CA LYS A 79 12.91 -8.83 -3.34
C LYS A 79 13.18 -8.50 -4.79
N SER A 80 12.43 -7.56 -5.37
CA SER A 80 12.83 -7.02 -6.64
C SER A 80 14.21 -6.46 -6.32
N GLU A 81 15.24 -7.04 -6.92
CA GLU A 81 16.60 -6.53 -6.74
C GLU A 81 16.49 -5.02 -6.87
N PRO A 82 16.97 -4.24 -5.88
CA PRO A 82 16.79 -2.81 -5.93
C PRO A 82 17.41 -2.34 -7.24
N LYS A 83 16.54 -2.03 -8.22
CA LYS A 83 16.91 -1.43 -9.50
C LYS A 83 17.23 0.05 -9.26
N MET A 84 18.00 0.31 -8.20
CA MET A 84 18.53 1.60 -7.85
C MET A 84 19.60 1.89 -8.90
N SER A 85 19.22 2.68 -9.89
CA SER A 85 20.15 3.28 -10.85
C SER A 85 20.69 4.58 -10.29
N CYS A 86 21.98 4.80 -10.42
CA CYS A 86 22.60 6.07 -10.10
C CYS A 86 22.10 7.16 -11.06
N ASN A 87 21.56 8.27 -10.55
CA ASN A 87 21.06 9.36 -11.40
C ASN A 87 22.18 10.08 -12.19
N TYR A 88 23.45 9.92 -11.80
CA TYR A 88 24.59 10.51 -12.49
C TYR A 88 25.12 9.64 -13.64
N CYS A 89 25.41 8.35 -13.38
CA CYS A 89 26.03 7.46 -14.37
C CYS A 89 25.08 6.42 -14.98
N GLY A 90 23.84 6.31 -14.50
CA GLY A 90 22.83 5.37 -14.99
C GLY A 90 23.09 3.90 -14.65
N ARG A 91 24.19 3.57 -13.95
CA ARG A 91 24.51 2.19 -13.54
C ARG A 91 23.75 1.79 -12.28
N LEU A 92 23.40 0.50 -12.19
CA LEU A 92 22.71 -0.06 -11.03
C LEU A 92 23.66 -0.27 -9.84
N GLY A 93 23.09 -0.34 -8.64
CA GLY A 93 23.79 -0.78 -7.42
C GLY A 93 24.40 0.33 -6.56
N HIS A 94 24.23 1.61 -6.91
CA HIS A 94 24.69 2.73 -6.09
C HIS A 94 23.87 4.01 -6.34
N VAL A 95 23.95 4.97 -5.42
CA VAL A 95 23.30 6.30 -5.51
C VAL A 95 24.27 7.36 -6.04
N SER A 96 23.76 8.50 -6.52
CA SER A 96 24.59 9.56 -7.10
C SER A 96 25.69 10.10 -6.18
N THR A 97 25.46 10.09 -4.86
CA THR A 97 26.43 10.56 -3.87
C THR A 97 27.65 9.65 -3.76
N SER A 98 27.47 8.33 -3.96
CA SER A 98 28.54 7.33 -3.95
C SER A 98 29.05 6.99 -5.36
N CYS A 99 28.70 7.80 -6.36
CA CYS A 99 29.08 7.56 -7.75
C CYS A 99 30.54 7.91 -8.02
N LEU A 100 31.34 6.91 -8.41
CA LEU A 100 32.75 7.07 -8.77
C LEU A 100 32.94 8.09 -9.91
N TYR A 101 32.06 8.09 -10.91
CA TYR A 101 32.12 9.04 -12.03
C TYR A 101 31.85 10.49 -11.61
N ARG A 102 31.05 10.71 -10.55
CA ARG A 102 30.78 12.04 -10.01
C ARG A 102 31.93 12.51 -9.11
N ASN A 103 32.44 11.61 -8.27
CA ASN A 103 33.41 11.96 -7.24
C ASN A 103 34.86 11.98 -7.76
N ASN A 104 35.14 11.35 -8.91
CA ASN A 104 36.47 11.30 -9.49
C ASN A 104 36.61 12.24 -10.70
N ARG A 105 37.48 13.25 -10.56
CA ARG A 105 37.78 14.27 -11.58
C ARG A 105 38.31 13.71 -12.91
N TYR A 106 38.89 12.51 -12.92
CA TYR A 106 39.46 11.90 -14.12
C TYR A 106 38.40 11.26 -15.03
N TYR A 107 37.27 10.80 -14.48
CA TYR A 107 36.22 10.12 -15.24
C TYR A 107 35.05 11.05 -15.68
N GLY A 108 34.94 12.24 -15.09
CA GLY A 108 33.85 13.20 -15.36
C GLY A 108 33.91 13.94 -16.70
N LYS A 109 34.88 13.64 -17.58
CA LYS A 109 35.07 14.32 -18.88
C LYS A 109 34.90 13.37 -20.08
N THR A 110 33.82 12.60 -20.14
CA THR A 110 33.41 12.01 -21.43
C THR A 110 32.91 13.14 -22.32
N ARG A 111 33.72 13.55 -23.31
CA ARG A 111 33.34 14.52 -24.35
C ARG A 111 32.12 13.98 -25.08
N LYS A 112 30.97 14.63 -24.92
CA LYS A 112 29.79 14.36 -25.75
C LYS A 112 30.03 15.00 -27.12
N ILE A 113 30.05 14.19 -28.18
CA ILE A 113 30.21 14.65 -29.56
C ILE A 113 28.80 14.83 -30.14
N TRP A 114 28.56 15.95 -30.80
CA TRP A 114 27.31 16.22 -31.48
C TRP A 114 27.28 15.49 -32.82
N VAL A 115 26.22 14.73 -33.11
CA VAL A 115 26.11 13.96 -34.35
C VAL A 115 24.77 14.28 -35.03
N PRO A 116 24.76 14.57 -36.34
CA PRO A 116 23.52 14.78 -37.10
C PRO A 116 22.61 13.53 -37.11
N LYS A 117 21.29 13.74 -37.16
CA LYS A 117 20.31 12.65 -37.29
C LYS A 117 20.58 11.85 -38.57
N GLY A 118 20.86 10.55 -38.43
CA GLY A 118 20.98 9.60 -39.56
C GLY A 118 22.34 8.90 -39.68
N THR A 119 23.37 9.35 -38.96
CA THR A 119 24.68 8.69 -38.96
C THR A 119 24.66 7.50 -37.99
N PHE A 120 24.43 6.28 -38.50
CA PHE A 120 24.61 5.08 -37.69
C PHE A 120 26.11 4.79 -37.55
N VAL A 121 26.69 5.12 -36.39
CA VAL A 121 28.00 4.58 -36.01
C VAL A 121 27.77 3.11 -35.65
N THR A 122 27.89 2.23 -36.63
CA THR A 122 27.74 0.79 -36.48
C THR A 122 28.96 0.22 -35.78
N ASN A 123 29.06 0.43 -34.46
CA ASN A 123 29.69 -0.47 -33.46
C ASN A 123 29.88 0.27 -32.12
N THR A 124 28.81 0.70 -31.46
CA THR A 124 28.90 1.19 -30.07
C THR A 124 28.64 0.04 -29.10
N GLN A 125 29.70 -0.59 -28.59
CA GLN A 125 29.58 -1.47 -27.43
C GLN A 125 29.33 -0.63 -26.17
N GLY A 126 28.06 -0.39 -25.86
CA GLY A 126 27.64 0.27 -24.63
C GLY A 126 26.20 0.79 -24.67
N PRO A 127 25.62 1.19 -23.51
CA PRO A 127 24.29 1.77 -23.46
C PRO A 127 24.20 3.00 -24.39
N LYS A 128 23.11 3.13 -25.14
CA LYS A 128 22.96 4.18 -26.17
C LYS A 128 23.01 5.59 -25.56
N PHE A 129 24.16 6.25 -25.59
CA PHE A 129 24.37 7.64 -25.14
C PHE A 129 24.35 8.66 -26.30
N ILE A 130 23.47 8.48 -27.28
CA ILE A 130 23.35 9.43 -28.42
C ILE A 130 22.24 10.41 -28.09
N TRP A 131 22.58 11.69 -27.91
CA TRP A 131 21.62 12.76 -27.72
C TRP A 131 21.30 13.41 -29.06
N VAL A 132 20.02 13.59 -29.37
CA VAL A 132 19.57 14.06 -30.66
C VAL A 132 18.68 15.30 -30.48
N PRO A 133 18.95 16.41 -31.17
CA PRO A 133 18.17 17.63 -31.03
C PRO A 133 16.77 17.48 -31.63
N LYS A 134 15.81 18.16 -31.01
CA LYS A 134 14.47 18.35 -31.56
C LYS A 134 14.47 19.60 -32.43
N VAL A 135 13.97 19.45 -33.65
CA VAL A 135 13.57 20.53 -34.56
C VAL A 135 12.07 20.69 -34.39
#